data_AF-A0A0D3JAG1-F1
#
_entry.id   AF-A0A0D3JAG1-F1
#
_cell.length_a   1.000
_cell.length_b   1.000
_cell.length_c   1.000
_cell.angle_alpha   90.00
_cell.angle_beta   90.00
_cell.angle_gamma   90.00
#
_symmetry.space_group_name_H-M   'P 1'
#
loop_
_entity.id
_entity.type
_entity.pdbx_description
1 polymer ?
#
loop_
_entity_poly.entity_id
_entity_poly.type
_entity_poly.pdbx_seq_one_letter_code
_entity_poly.pdbx_strand_id
1 'polypeptide(L)' 'MQKCGYYPVMAADGHSYERKQIERWLATKSTSPMTGEALEHSFLTPNHALRGRIGEWREA' A
#
# COMPACT_ATOMS: atom_id res chain seq x y z
N MET A 1 18.67 -12.42 6.05
CA MET A 1 17.32 -12.58 6.65
C MET A 1 16.44 -11.44 6.14
N GLN A 2 15.57 -11.73 5.18
CA GLN A 2 14.75 -10.74 4.49
C GLN A 2 13.55 -10.39 5.36
N LYS A 3 13.45 -9.15 5.84
CA LYS A 3 12.24 -8.63 6.50
C LYS A 3 11.14 -8.41 5.44
N CYS A 4 10.65 -9.50 4.88
CA CYS A 4 9.52 -9.52 3.96
C CYS A 4 8.24 -9.21 4.74
N GLY A 5 7.70 -7.99 4.61
CA GLY A 5 6.28 -7.79 4.91
C GLY A 5 5.83 -6.40 5.33
N TYR A 6 6.73 -5.49 5.73
CA TYR A 6 6.33 -4.20 6.32
C TYR A 6 6.66 -2.99 5.45
N TYR A 7 6.79 -3.17 4.14
CA TYR A 7 7.02 -2.04 3.23
C TYR A 7 5.69 -1.54 2.69
N PRO A 8 5.29 -0.29 2.99
CA PRO A 8 4.14 0.31 2.36
C PRO A 8 4.43 0.48 0.87
N VAL A 9 3.40 0.29 0.09
CA VAL A 9 3.42 0.43 -1.36
C VAL A 9 2.46 1.54 -1.75
N MET A 10 2.83 2.32 -2.74
CA MET A 10 2.00 3.38 -3.28
C MET A 10 1.21 2.86 -4.48
N ALA A 11 -0.08 3.13 -4.52
CA ALA A 11 -0.92 2.86 -5.69
C ALA A 11 -0.96 4.08 -6.65
N ALA A 12 -1.64 3.95 -7.79
CA ALA A 12 -1.72 5.00 -8.82
C ALA A 12 -2.32 6.32 -8.32
N ASP A 13 -3.14 6.27 -7.27
CA ASP A 13 -3.77 7.40 -6.62
C ASP A 13 -2.82 8.21 -5.72
N GLY A 14 -1.55 7.77 -5.59
CA GLY A 14 -0.56 8.40 -4.70
C GLY A 14 -0.71 8.03 -3.23
N HIS A 15 -1.68 7.18 -2.87
CA HIS A 15 -1.87 6.70 -1.51
C HIS A 15 -0.97 5.50 -1.21
N SER A 16 -0.47 5.46 0.02
CA SER A 16 0.37 4.36 0.50
C SER A 16 -0.46 3.36 1.32
N TYR A 17 -0.36 2.08 0.96
CA TYR A 17 -1.08 0.98 1.57
C TYR A 17 -0.11 -0.08 2.10
N GLU A 18 -0.56 -0.87 3.08
CA GLU A 18 0.13 -2.12 3.40
C GLU A 18 0.06 -3.04 2.18
N ARG A 19 1.21 -3.55 1.74
CA ARG A 19 1.33 -4.45 0.58
C ARG A 19 0.26 -5.55 0.57
N LYS A 20 0.11 -6.28 1.68
CA LYS A 20 -0.84 -7.41 1.75
C LYS A 20 -2.30 -6.97 1.61
N GLN A 21 -2.65 -5.80 2.13
CA GLN A 21 -4.02 -5.30 2.05
C GLN A 21 -4.37 -4.89 0.62
N ILE A 22 -3.51 -4.09 -0.02
CA ILE A 22 -3.77 -3.62 -1.38
C ILE A 22 -3.68 -4.77 -2.40
N GLU A 23 -2.78 -5.74 -2.20
CA GLU A 23 -2.72 -6.94 -3.06
C GLU A 23 -4.03 -7.75 -2.98
N ARG A 24 -4.60 -7.92 -1.78
CA ARG A 24 -5.90 -8.60 -1.59
C ARG A 24 -7.06 -7.79 -2.18
N TRP A 25 -7.02 -6.47 -2.05
CA TRP A 25 -8.04 -5.60 -2.61
C TRP A 25 -8.03 -5.66 -4.14
N LEU A 26 -6.86 -5.50 -4.75
CA LEU A 26 -6.65 -5.56 -6.21
C LEU A 26 -6.96 -6.93 -6.82
N ALA A 27 -6.96 -8.00 -6.02
CA ALA A 27 -7.44 -9.30 -6.47
C ALA A 27 -8.95 -9.34 -6.76
N THR A 28 -9.72 -8.37 -6.25
CA THR A 28 -11.18 -8.32 -6.38
C THR A 28 -11.71 -7.01 -6.98
N LYS A 29 -10.98 -5.89 -6.82
CA LYS A 29 -11.42 -4.54 -7.19
C LYS A 29 -10.25 -3.74 -7.77
N SER A 30 -10.50 -3.00 -8.84
CA SER A 30 -9.50 -2.10 -9.45
C SER A 30 -9.68 -0.64 -9.02
N THR A 31 -10.02 -0.42 -7.75
CA THR A 31 -10.30 0.91 -7.20
C THR A 31 -9.41 1.23 -6.00
N SER A 32 -9.30 2.50 -5.64
CA SER A 32 -8.64 2.93 -4.42
C SER A 32 -9.44 2.45 -3.20
N PRO A 33 -8.82 1.77 -2.22
CA PRO A 33 -9.47 1.47 -0.95
C PRO A 33 -9.84 2.73 -0.15
N MET A 34 -9.16 3.86 -0.38
CA MET A 34 -9.37 5.09 0.38
C MET A 34 -10.42 5.99 -0.24
N THR A 35 -10.36 6.20 -1.55
CA THR A 35 -11.28 7.12 -2.25
C THR A 35 -12.42 6.40 -2.95
N GLY A 36 -12.31 5.09 -3.20
CA GLY A 36 -13.27 4.31 -3.97
C GLY A 36 -13.20 4.56 -5.49
N GLU A 37 -12.33 5.46 -5.94
CA GLU A 37 -12.17 5.80 -7.36
C GLU A 37 -11.40 4.71 -8.12
N ALA A 38 -11.60 4.61 -9.43
CA ALA A 38 -10.85 3.67 -10.25
C ALA A 38 -9.36 4.03 -10.26
N LEU A 39 -8.50 3.05 -10.01
CA LEU A 39 -7.05 3.25 -10.14
C LEU A 39 -6.68 3.25 -11.62
N GLU A 40 -5.85 4.21 -12.03
CA GLU A 40 -5.33 4.26 -13.40
C GLU A 40 -4.56 2.97 -13.74
N HIS A 41 -3.86 2.41 -12.76
CA HIS A 41 -3.17 1.14 -12.88
C HIS A 41 -3.07 0.39 -11.54
N SER A 42 -2.97 -0.93 -11.61
CA SER A 42 -2.76 -1.81 -10.44
C SER A 42 -1.29 -1.95 -10.02
N PHE A 43 -0.37 -1.17 -10.62
CA PHE A 43 1.04 -1.20 -10.22
C PHE A 43 1.25 -0.59 -8.85
N LEU A 44 2.05 -1.29 -8.05
CA LEU A 44 2.36 -0.93 -6.67
C LEU A 44 3.84 -0.58 -6.55
N THR A 45 4.12 0.68 -6.27
CA THR A 45 5.49 1.18 -6.16
C THR A 45 5.97 1.09 -4.72
N PRO A 46 7.12 0.47 -4.41
CA PRO A 46 7.65 0.46 -3.06
C PRO A 46 7.91 1.89 -2.55
N ASN A 47 7.32 2.26 -1.40
CA ASN A 47 7.58 3.56 -0.80
C ASN A 47 8.74 3.44 0.21
N HIS A 48 9.96 3.72 -0.28
CA HIS A 48 11.17 3.64 0.53
C HIS A 48 11.30 4.75 1.59
N ALA A 49 10.58 5.86 1.45
CA ALA A 49 10.63 6.99 2.38
C ALA A 49 10.01 6.67 3.75
N LEU A 50 9.03 5.76 3.78
CA LEU A 50 8.34 5.36 5.00
C LEU A 50 9.13 4.34 5.85
N ARG A 51 10.28 3.84 5.39
CA ARG A 51 11.13 2.88 6.13
C ARG A 51 11.53 3.33 7.54
N GLY A 52 11.64 4.63 7.79
CA GLY A 52 12.05 5.18 9.08
C GLY A 52 10.91 5.45 10.07
N ARG A 53 9.64 5.45 9.60
CA ARG A 53 8.48 5.89 10.40
C ARG A 53 7.53 4.77 10.81
N ILE A 54 7.74 3.55 10.33
CA ILE A 54 6.91 2.37 10.66
C ILE A 54 7.36 1.72 11.98
N GLY A 55 7.82 2.55 12.93
CA GLY A 55 7.85 2.20 14.35
C GLY A 55 6.54 2.56 15.07
N GLU A 56 5.73 3.45 14.48
CA GLU A 56 4.60 4.11 15.18
C GLU A 56 3.22 3.85 14.55
N TRP A 57 3.11 3.04 13.49
CA TRP A 57 1.81 2.69 12.90
C TRP A 57 1.10 1.51 13.59
N ARG A 58 1.13 1.54 14.92
CA ARG A 58 0.29 0.73 15.80
C ARG A 58 0.05 1.51 17.08
N GLU A 59 -0.87 2.48 17.07
CA GLU A 59 -1.78 2.80 18.18
C GLU A 59 -2.96 3.64 17.63
N ALA A 60 -4.04 2.94 17.26
CA ALA A 60 -5.41 3.46 17.25
C ALA A 60 -6.33 2.30 17.61
#